data_AF-A0A653ZDJ7-F1
#
_entry.id   AF-A0A653ZDJ7-F1
#
_cell.length_a   1.000
_cell.length_b   1.000
_cell.length_c   1.000
_cell.angle_alpha   90.00
_cell.angle_beta   90.00
_cell.angle_gamma   90.00
#
_symmetry.space_group_name_H-M   'P 1'
#
loop_
_entity.id
_entity.type
_entity.pdbx_description
1 polymer ?
#
loop_
_entity_poly.entity_id
_entity_poly.type
_entity_poly.pdbx_seq_one_letter_code
_entity_poly.pdbx_strand_id
1 'polypeptide(L)'
;MTNQLDQLVKAVEEWSIDKGLDKGNSFTQYAKSSEEMGEVAAALCRDNTDALRDGIGDVVVTLVILAQQNNMTLRECLEQAYGEIKDRTGVMSKDGSFIKSEDIER
;
A
#
# COMPACT_ATOMS: atom_id res chain seq x y z
N MET A 1 -18.50 10.58 -12.54
CA MET A 1 -17.10 10.99 -12.69
C MET A 1 -16.27 10.04 -11.86
N THR A 2 -15.42 9.23 -12.48
CA THR A 2 -14.43 8.42 -11.77
C THR A 2 -13.37 9.35 -11.19
N ASN A 3 -12.94 9.16 -9.94
CA ASN A 3 -11.91 9.99 -9.32
C ASN A 3 -10.55 9.69 -10.00
N GLN A 4 -9.64 10.68 -10.07
CA GLN A 4 -8.32 10.55 -10.70
C GLN A 4 -7.50 9.36 -10.18
N LEU A 5 -7.61 9.03 -8.88
CA LEU A 5 -6.95 7.86 -8.31
C LEU A 5 -7.45 6.55 -8.94
N ASP A 6 -8.74 6.44 -9.19
CA ASP A 6 -9.34 5.25 -9.78
C ASP A 6 -8.85 5.01 -11.20
N GLN A 7 -8.57 6.09 -11.93
CA GLN A 7 -8.00 6.03 -13.27
C GLN A 7 -6.55 5.53 -13.24
N LEU A 8 -5.76 5.97 -12.25
CA LEU A 8 -4.38 5.50 -12.07
C LEU A 8 -4.33 4.01 -11.69
N VAL A 9 -5.18 3.58 -10.75
CA VAL A 9 -5.25 2.16 -10.36
C VAL A 9 -5.59 1.29 -11.57
N LYS A 10 -6.58 1.68 -12.38
CA LYS A 10 -6.93 0.95 -13.61
C LYS A 10 -5.79 0.91 -14.62
N ALA A 11 -5.07 2.02 -14.81
CA ALA A 11 -3.92 2.05 -15.70
C ALA A 11 -2.81 1.08 -15.25
N VAL A 12 -2.60 0.92 -13.94
CA VAL A 12 -1.67 -0.07 -13.37
C VAL A 12 -2.17 -1.50 -13.60
N GLU A 13 -3.46 -1.76 -13.39
CA GLU A 13 -4.08 -3.07 -13.66
C GLU A 13 -3.97 -3.47 -15.13
N GLU A 14 -4.21 -2.53 -16.06
CA GLU A 14 -4.04 -2.73 -17.50
C GLU A 14 -2.58 -2.99 -17.87
N TRP A 15 -1.65 -2.18 -17.35
CA TRP A 15 -0.21 -2.38 -17.55
C TRP A 15 0.26 -3.75 -17.03
N SER A 16 -0.25 -4.19 -15.88
CA SER A 16 0.04 -5.50 -15.31
C SER A 16 -0.42 -6.65 -16.22
N ILE A 17 -1.62 -6.55 -16.79
CA ILE A 17 -2.15 -7.51 -17.78
C ILE A 17 -1.28 -7.54 -19.03
N ASP A 18 -0.91 -6.36 -19.55
CA ASP A 18 -0.06 -6.25 -20.75
C ASP A 18 1.33 -6.89 -20.56
N LYS A 19 1.83 -6.92 -19.32
CA LYS A 19 3.10 -7.58 -18.96
C LYS A 19 2.93 -9.04 -18.51
N GLY A 20 1.69 -9.53 -18.40
CA GLY A 20 1.39 -10.86 -17.86
C GLY A 20 1.72 -11.02 -16.37
N LEU A 21 1.85 -9.90 -15.65
CA LEU A 21 2.09 -9.89 -14.20
C LEU A 21 0.82 -10.25 -13.43
N ASP A 22 -0.36 -9.96 -13.97
CA ASP A 22 -1.68 -10.30 -13.40
C ASP A 22 -1.85 -11.80 -13.10
N LYS A 23 -1.16 -12.66 -13.86
CA LYS A 23 -1.16 -14.13 -13.71
C LYS A 23 0.10 -14.68 -13.07
N GLY A 24 0.94 -13.80 -12.54
CA GLY A 24 2.20 -14.13 -11.89
C GLY A 24 2.00 -14.87 -10.57
N ASN A 25 3.12 -15.30 -9.98
CA ASN A 25 3.13 -15.91 -8.67
C ASN A 25 2.97 -14.83 -7.58
N SER A 26 1.91 -14.93 -6.78
CA SER A 26 1.60 -13.94 -5.72
C SER A 26 2.72 -13.75 -4.70
N PHE A 27 3.47 -14.80 -4.37
CA PHE A 27 4.59 -14.68 -3.43
C PHE A 27 5.76 -13.88 -4.03
N THR A 28 6.02 -14.05 -5.33
CA THR A 28 7.04 -13.25 -6.04
C THR A 28 6.63 -11.78 -6.07
N GLN A 29 5.35 -11.50 -6.31
CA GLN A 29 4.84 -10.14 -6.27
C GLN A 29 4.89 -9.54 -4.85
N TYR A 30 4.58 -10.32 -3.82
CA TYR A 30 4.79 -9.92 -2.43
C TYR A 30 6.25 -9.59 -2.15
N ALA A 31 7.19 -10.41 -2.61
CA ALA A 31 8.62 -10.15 -2.46
C ALA A 31 9.01 -8.81 -3.11
N LYS A 32 8.44 -8.48 -4.28
CA LYS A 32 8.64 -7.19 -4.93
C LYS A 32 8.04 -6.04 -4.11
N SER A 33 6.83 -6.16 -3.56
CA SER A 33 6.29 -5.16 -2.63
C SER A 33 7.18 -4.95 -1.40
N SER A 34 7.79 -6.01 -0.87
CA SER A 34 8.74 -5.90 0.23
C SER A 34 10.04 -5.19 -0.16
N GLU A 35 10.50 -5.36 -1.40
CA GLU A 35 11.65 -4.64 -1.96
C GLU A 35 11.35 -3.13 -2.02
N GLU A 36 10.21 -2.74 -2.58
CA GLU A 36 9.81 -1.31 -2.69
C GLU A 36 9.67 -0.65 -1.30
N MET A 37 9.17 -1.39 -0.31
CA MET A 37 9.12 -0.91 1.07
C MET A 37 10.52 -0.69 1.66
N GLY A 38 11.50 -1.50 1.24
CA GLY A 38 12.91 -1.31 1.57
C GLY A 38 13.48 -0.04 0.93
N GLU A 39 13.07 0.31 -0.29
CA GLU A 39 13.47 1.56 -0.95
C GLU A 39 12.92 2.79 -0.23
N VAL A 40 11.66 2.74 0.24
CA VAL A 40 11.08 3.77 1.11
C VAL A 40 11.93 3.98 2.37
N ALA A 41 12.30 2.89 3.05
CA ALA A 41 13.16 2.97 4.24
C ALA A 41 14.54 3.56 3.92
N ALA A 42 15.13 3.18 2.79
CA ALA A 42 16.41 3.70 2.34
C ALA A 42 16.35 5.19 1.96
N ALA A 43 15.25 5.65 1.37
CA ALA A 43 15.02 7.05 1.03
C ALA A 43 14.87 7.92 2.29
N LEU A 44 14.13 7.44 3.30
CA LEU A 44 14.02 8.10 4.62
C LEU A 44 15.38 8.20 5.31
N CYS A 45 16.18 7.12 5.30
CA CYS A 45 17.51 7.11 5.91
C CYS A 45 18.48 8.13 5.29
N ARG A 46 18.19 8.57 4.05
CA ARG A 46 19.04 9.48 3.27
C ARG A 46 18.43 10.86 3.09
N ASP A 47 17.31 11.16 3.76
CA ASP A 47 16.54 12.40 3.61
C ASP A 47 16.23 12.77 2.13
N ASN A 48 16.03 11.75 1.28
CA ASN A 48 15.80 11.93 -0.14
C ASN A 48 14.31 11.94 -0.46
N THR A 49 13.73 13.14 -0.57
CA THR A 49 12.27 13.31 -0.80
C THR A 49 11.80 12.81 -2.16
N ASP A 50 12.63 12.91 -3.20
CA ASP A 50 12.25 12.46 -4.55
C ASP A 50 12.20 10.94 -4.61
N ALA A 51 13.23 10.26 -4.09
CA ALA A 51 13.22 8.80 -3.96
C ALA A 51 12.12 8.30 -3.01
N LEU A 52 11.78 9.07 -1.98
CA LEU A 52 10.69 8.73 -1.08
C LEU A 52 9.34 8.77 -1.82
N ARG A 53 9.11 9.77 -2.66
CA ARG A 53 7.89 9.86 -3.48
C ARG A 53 7.78 8.69 -4.45
N ASP A 54 8.89 8.35 -5.10
CA ASP A 54 8.99 7.23 -6.06
C ASP A 54 8.67 5.89 -5.37
N GLY A 55 9.40 5.56 -4.30
CA GLY A 55 9.20 4.32 -3.56
C GLY A 55 7.81 4.17 -2.95
N ILE A 56 7.18 5.25 -2.47
CA ILE A 56 5.77 5.20 -2.02
C ILE A 56 4.84 4.85 -3.20
N GLY A 57 5.09 5.43 -4.38
CA GLY A 57 4.35 5.11 -5.60
C GLY A 57 4.52 3.65 -6.00
N ASP A 58 5.75 3.13 -5.99
CA ASP A 58 6.06 1.75 -6.37
C ASP A 58 5.45 0.73 -5.41
N VAL A 59 5.45 1.01 -4.09
CA VAL A 59 4.70 0.18 -3.12
C VAL A 59 3.22 0.10 -3.49
N VAL A 60 2.60 1.21 -3.90
CA VAL A 60 1.19 1.19 -4.32
C VAL A 60 1.02 0.39 -5.61
N VAL A 61 1.89 0.57 -6.60
CA VAL A 61 1.87 -0.20 -7.86
C VAL A 61 1.94 -1.70 -7.58
N THR A 62 2.89 -2.14 -6.75
CA THR A 62 3.07 -3.56 -6.47
C THR A 62 1.91 -4.15 -5.66
N LEU A 63 1.26 -3.36 -4.80
CA LEU A 63 0.06 -3.75 -4.07
C LEU A 63 -1.19 -3.85 -4.96
N VAL A 64 -1.35 -2.97 -5.95
CA VAL A 64 -2.42 -3.09 -6.96
C VAL A 64 -2.29 -4.42 -7.69
N ILE A 65 -1.09 -4.75 -8.16
CA ILE A 65 -0.82 -5.99 -8.89
C ILE A 65 -1.02 -7.22 -7.98
N LEU A 66 -0.57 -7.15 -6.72
CA LEU A 66 -0.77 -8.23 -5.76
C LEU A 66 -2.25 -8.48 -5.48
N ALA A 67 -3.06 -7.43 -5.32
CA ALA A 67 -4.50 -7.56 -5.18
C ALA A 67 -5.12 -8.23 -6.43
N GLN A 68 -4.74 -7.75 -7.63
CA GLN A 68 -5.21 -8.28 -8.90
C GLN A 68 -4.92 -9.79 -9.04
N GLN A 69 -3.70 -10.24 -8.73
CA GLN A 69 -3.30 -11.66 -8.75
C GLN A 69 -4.12 -12.55 -7.81
N ASN A 70 -4.72 -11.97 -6.77
CA ASN A 70 -5.52 -12.68 -5.78
C ASN A 70 -7.03 -12.44 -5.95
N ASN A 71 -7.46 -11.97 -7.12
CA ASN A 71 -8.86 -11.68 -7.46
C ASN A 71 -9.51 -10.62 -6.54
N MET A 72 -8.74 -9.60 -6.17
CA MET A 72 -9.17 -8.45 -5.38
C MET A 72 -8.80 -7.16 -6.11
N THR A 73 -9.39 -6.05 -5.68
CA THR A 73 -8.97 -4.71 -6.07
C THR A 73 -8.32 -3.98 -4.91
N LEU A 74 -7.41 -3.04 -5.20
CA LEU A 74 -6.84 -2.18 -4.15
C LEU A 74 -7.93 -1.44 -3.36
N ARG A 75 -9.02 -1.05 -4.04
CA ARG A 75 -10.18 -0.41 -3.41
C ARG A 75 -10.80 -1.30 -2.33
N GLU A 76 -11.15 -2.54 -2.66
CA GLU A 76 -11.79 -3.46 -1.71
C GLU A 76 -10.90 -3.69 -0.48
N CYS A 77 -9.60 -3.89 -0.70
CA CYS A 77 -8.63 -4.04 0.38
C CYS A 77 -8.58 -2.79 1.29
N LEU A 78 -8.57 -1.59 0.69
CA LEU A 78 -8.53 -0.33 1.42
C LEU A 78 -9.85 -0.03 2.14
N GLU A 79 -11.00 -0.34 1.54
CA GLU A 79 -12.32 -0.18 2.15
C GLU A 79 -12.45 -1.07 3.39
N GLN A 80 -11.99 -2.32 3.31
CA GLN A 80 -11.94 -3.22 4.46
C GLN A 80 -11.06 -2.63 5.58
N ALA A 81 -9.82 -2.24 5.26
CA ALA A 81 -8.92 -1.64 6.24
C ALA A 81 -9.48 -0.35 6.85
N TYR A 82 -10.09 0.52 6.03
CA TYR A 82 -10.70 1.76 6.51
C TYR A 82 -11.88 1.48 7.45
N GLY A 83 -12.70 0.48 7.14
CA GLY A 83 -13.79 0.03 8.00
C GLY A 83 -13.33 -0.34 9.41
N GLU A 84 -12.12 -0.89 9.55
CA GLU A 84 -11.53 -1.21 10.84
C GLU A 84 -10.89 -0.02 11.57
N ILE A 85 -10.41 1.01 10.84
CA ILE A 85 -9.70 2.14 11.47
C ILE A 85 -10.58 3.35 11.75
N LYS A 86 -11.68 3.53 11.01
CA LYS A 86 -12.53 4.73 11.07
C LYS A 86 -13.14 5.00 12.45
N ASP A 87 -13.40 3.95 13.22
CA ASP A 87 -14.02 4.03 14.54
C ASP A 87 -13.00 3.83 15.68
N ARG A 88 -11.69 3.74 15.36
CA ARG A 88 -10.65 3.55 16.39
C ARG A 88 -10.57 4.78 17.29
N THR A 89 -10.54 4.52 18.60
CA THR A 89 -10.22 5.52 19.61
C THR A 89 -8.84 5.22 20.20
N GLY A 90 -8.14 6.25 20.68
CA GLY A 90 -6.79 6.10 21.19
C GLY A 90 -6.08 7.44 21.41
N VAL A 91 -4.80 7.37 21.75
CA VAL A 91 -3.93 8.53 21.96
C VAL A 91 -2.66 8.40 21.13
N MET A 92 -2.06 9.53 20.75
CA MET A 92 -0.74 9.54 20.13
C MET A 92 0.34 9.39 21.22
N SER A 93 1.28 8.47 21.02
CA SER A 93 2.48 8.36 21.86
C SER A 93 3.39 9.58 21.65
N LYS A 94 4.33 9.79 22.58
CA LYS A 94 5.36 10.83 22.45
C LYS A 94 6.27 10.60 21.24
N ASP A 95 6.38 9.36 20.78
CA ASP A 95 7.22 8.94 19.67
C ASP A 95 6.44 8.90 18.32
N GLY A 96 5.17 9.33 18.32
CA GLY A 96 4.37 9.47 17.10
C GLY A 96 3.56 8.25 16.68
N SER A 97 3.45 7.23 17.54
CA SER A 97 2.63 6.04 17.27
C SER A 97 1.22 6.20 17.84
N PHE A 98 0.19 5.85 17.07
CA PHE A 98 -1.18 5.79 17.58
C PHE A 98 -1.36 4.54 18.47
N ILE A 99 -1.72 4.75 19.74
CA ILE A 99 -2.01 3.69 20.72
C ILE A 99 -3.52 3.57 20.89
N LYS A 100 -4.09 2.40 20.64
CA LYS A 100 -5.54 2.16 20.75
C LYS A 100 -5.97 2.21 22.22
N SER A 101 -7.17 2.73 22.49
CA SER A 101 -7.72 2.80 23.85
C SER A 101 -7.70 1.44 24.58
N GLU A 102 -8.02 0.36 23.87
CA GLU A 102 -8.03 -1.02 24.40
C GLU A 102 -6.65 -1.52 24.85
N ASP A 103 -5.57 -0.94 24.32
CA ASP A 103 -4.18 -1.30 24.65
C ASP A 103 -3.61 -0.42 25.78
N ILE A 104 -4.31 0.63 26.22
CA ILE A 104 -3.84 1.57 27.27
C ILE A 104 -4.12 1.02 28.68
N GLU A 105 -5.10 0.13 28.84
CA GLU A 105 -5.58 -0.35 30.16
C GLU A 105 -5.10 -1.77 30.53
N ARG A 106 -3.94 -2.22 30.05
CA ARG A 106 -3.34 -3.50 30.46
C ARG A 106 -2.17 -3.36 31.42
#